data_AF-A0A2S8P128-F1
#
_entry.id   AF-A0A2S8P128-F1
#
_cell.length_a   1.000
_cell.length_b   1.000
_cell.length_c   1.000
_cell.angle_alpha   90.00
_cell.angle_beta   90.00
_cell.angle_gamma   90.00
#
_symmetry.space_group_name_H-M   'P 1'
#
loop_
_entity.id
_entity.type
_entity.pdbx_description
1 polymer ?
#
loop_
_entity_poly.entity_id
_entity_poly.type
_entity_poly.pdbx_seq_one_letter_code
_entity_poly.pdbx_strand_id
1 'polypeptide(L)'
;MSIFKKQESYWASRFEDDDVLVHLPYCKTTSKHSDDTQHQNYIYKPLSADVSHKIKTMSRNTPMAIYTILLTGVQCLLYKYTNENKMIIGIPTMEERKNDLSLSNKVLILKNNIDHAISFKSLFNQVKTRLTEAIQHQRIPFRKMVEHLNVQYDSNHSPLIHTLVSLNEIHPILDEKSVKAATVFHFDLENDFVHLKLLYDEDRYDRDYMVQVAEHLDQLLSVVLNQPDLELSQVDMLSELHRNKLLFDFNDTTVGYPQNKTLHQLFEEQVEQTPDHPAVIFENKQLTYRELNQQSNQLARTLQAQGVQAGQFVGIMAERSLEMIVGLFGILKAGELMFQSIQNIRQIVFTISLRIQK
;
A
#
# COMPACT_ATOMS: atom_id res chain seq x y z
N MET A 1 19.52 44.41 -1.45
CA MET A 1 18.38 43.52 -1.12
C MET A 1 18.68 42.89 0.24
N SER A 2 17.82 43.08 1.26
CA SER A 2 18.05 42.57 2.63
C SER A 2 18.26 41.06 2.63
N ILE A 3 19.07 40.54 3.58
CA ILE A 3 19.30 39.10 3.79
C ILE A 3 17.96 38.37 3.93
N PHE A 4 17.00 38.97 4.64
CA PHE A 4 15.65 38.44 4.80
C PHE A 4 14.92 38.27 3.45
N LYS A 5 14.95 39.31 2.59
CA LYS A 5 14.27 39.28 1.28
C LYS A 5 14.90 38.26 0.33
N LYS A 6 16.21 38.00 0.43
CA LYS A 6 16.88 36.94 -0.34
C LYS A 6 16.43 35.54 0.11
N GLN A 7 16.26 35.31 1.41
CA GLN A 7 15.74 34.03 1.93
C GLN A 7 14.26 33.84 1.55
N GLU A 8 13.45 34.89 1.64
CA GLU A 8 12.04 34.85 1.22
C GLU A 8 11.91 34.49 -0.27
N SER A 9 12.70 35.12 -1.14
CA SER A 9 12.70 34.77 -2.57
C SER A 9 13.19 33.34 -2.87
N TYR A 10 14.11 32.80 -2.06
CA TYR A 10 14.56 31.41 -2.20
C TYR A 10 13.42 30.42 -1.91
N TRP A 11 12.67 30.63 -0.83
CA TRP A 11 11.56 29.74 -0.44
C TRP A 11 10.34 29.90 -1.34
N ALA A 12 10.03 31.13 -1.77
CA ALA A 12 8.90 31.40 -2.66
C ALA A 12 9.04 30.72 -4.03
N SER A 13 10.26 30.48 -4.52
CA SER A 13 10.48 29.80 -5.81
C SER A 13 10.63 28.28 -5.70
N ARG A 14 10.55 27.72 -4.47
CA ARG A 14 10.83 26.30 -4.24
C ARG A 14 9.59 25.41 -4.34
N PHE A 15 8.43 25.96 -4.04
CA PHE A 15 7.17 25.23 -3.94
C PHE A 15 6.16 25.67 -4.99
N GLU A 16 5.34 24.73 -5.43
CA GLU A 16 4.21 24.94 -6.33
C GLU A 16 2.91 24.74 -5.52
N ASP A 17 1.80 25.36 -5.92
CA ASP A 17 0.54 25.30 -5.14
C ASP A 17 -0.07 23.88 -5.03
N ASP A 18 0.34 22.96 -5.91
CA ASP A 18 -0.09 21.55 -5.93
C ASP A 18 0.80 20.61 -5.10
N ASP A 19 1.87 21.13 -4.51
CA ASP A 19 2.82 20.35 -3.73
C ASP A 19 2.19 19.83 -2.41
N VAL A 20 2.31 18.53 -2.17
CA VAL A 20 1.77 17.86 -0.98
C VAL A 20 2.91 17.29 -0.13
N LEU A 21 2.75 17.39 1.20
CA LEU A 21 3.65 16.75 2.15
C LEU A 21 3.49 15.21 2.08
N VAL A 22 4.60 14.50 1.97
CA VAL A 22 4.55 13.05 1.77
C VAL A 22 4.33 12.33 3.11
N HIS A 23 3.40 11.37 3.09
CA HIS A 23 3.05 10.52 4.22
C HIS A 23 3.14 9.04 3.82
N LEU A 24 3.32 8.16 4.81
CA LEU A 24 3.18 6.72 4.58
C LEU A 24 1.71 6.39 4.26
N PRO A 25 1.44 5.55 3.24
CA PRO A 25 0.09 5.40 2.65
C PRO A 25 -0.91 4.64 3.52
N TYR A 26 -0.46 3.83 4.48
CA TYR A 26 -1.37 3.09 5.35
C TYR A 26 -2.01 4.02 6.39
N CYS A 27 -3.32 3.95 6.54
CA CYS A 27 -4.05 4.62 7.61
C CYS A 27 -5.07 3.63 8.17
N LYS A 28 -5.09 3.42 9.49
CA LYS A 28 -6.11 2.57 10.13
C LYS A 28 -7.50 3.08 9.76
N THR A 29 -8.39 2.18 9.35
CA THR A 29 -9.77 2.53 8.97
C THR A 29 -10.68 2.83 10.16
N THR A 30 -10.14 2.91 11.37
CA THR A 30 -10.89 3.12 12.60
C THR A 30 -10.19 4.10 13.53
N SER A 31 -10.58 5.38 13.48
CA SER A 31 -10.85 6.12 14.72
C SER A 31 -11.69 7.35 14.41
N LYS A 32 -12.78 7.50 15.16
CA LYS A 32 -13.56 8.72 15.25
C LYS A 32 -12.62 9.81 15.75
N HIS A 33 -12.63 10.98 15.11
CA HIS A 33 -12.06 12.19 15.67
C HIS A 33 -12.65 12.44 17.07
N SER A 34 -11.93 12.03 18.11
CA SER A 34 -12.22 12.45 19.48
C SER A 34 -10.90 12.55 20.23
N ASP A 35 -10.62 13.80 20.60
CA ASP A 35 -9.54 14.34 21.41
C ASP A 35 -8.17 14.54 20.75
N ASP A 36 -7.68 15.77 20.92
CA ASP A 36 -6.47 16.42 20.40
C ASP A 36 -5.16 15.84 20.97
N THR A 37 -5.24 14.64 21.55
CA THR A 37 -4.14 13.87 22.12
C THR A 37 -3.67 12.84 21.10
N GLN A 38 -2.55 13.13 20.43
CA GLN A 38 -1.84 12.13 19.64
C GLN A 38 -1.25 11.07 20.58
N HIS A 39 -1.59 9.80 20.36
CA HIS A 39 -0.92 8.69 21.03
C HIS A 39 0.34 8.34 20.25
N GLN A 40 1.46 8.98 20.60
CA GLN A 40 2.74 8.64 20.00
C GLN A 40 3.28 7.34 20.60
N ASN A 41 3.61 6.40 19.72
CA ASN A 41 4.35 5.19 20.05
C ASN A 41 5.64 5.15 19.24
N TYR A 42 6.58 4.28 19.59
CA TYR A 42 7.84 4.18 18.87
C TYR A 42 8.35 2.74 18.74
N ILE A 43 9.11 2.52 17.67
CA ILE A 43 9.96 1.35 17.50
C ILE A 43 11.40 1.81 17.64
N TYR A 44 12.15 1.15 18.50
CA TYR A 44 13.58 1.38 18.66
C TYR A 44 14.34 0.11 18.29
N LYS A 45 15.22 0.21 17.29
CA LYS A 45 16.08 -0.90 16.87
C LYS A 45 17.38 -0.40 16.24
N PRO A 46 18.50 -1.15 16.38
CA PRO A 46 19.67 -0.91 15.55
C PRO A 46 19.38 -1.22 14.09
N LEU A 47 19.99 -0.46 13.18
CA LEU A 47 20.19 -0.92 11.79
C LEU A 47 21.19 -2.09 11.79
N SER A 48 21.12 -2.93 10.76
CA SER A 48 22.03 -4.07 10.63
C SER A 48 23.52 -3.64 10.72
N ALA A 49 24.37 -4.56 11.19
CA ALA A 49 25.79 -4.27 11.40
C ALA A 49 26.50 -3.83 10.11
N ASP A 50 26.17 -4.47 8.98
CA ASP A 50 26.72 -4.12 7.66
C ASP A 50 26.32 -2.70 7.27
N VAL A 51 25.03 -2.36 7.38
CA VAL A 51 24.52 -1.01 7.07
C VAL A 51 25.18 0.04 7.96
N SER A 52 25.21 -0.17 9.28
CA SER A 52 25.82 0.77 10.24
C SER A 52 27.30 1.02 9.91
N HIS A 53 28.07 -0.05 9.68
CA HIS A 53 29.49 0.04 9.33
C HIS A 53 29.69 0.75 7.99
N LYS A 54 28.87 0.44 6.98
CA LYS A 54 28.94 1.04 5.65
C LYS A 54 28.63 2.54 5.69
N ILE A 55 27.56 2.95 6.39
CA ILE A 55 27.19 4.36 6.58
C ILE A 55 28.36 5.13 7.20
N LYS A 56 28.95 4.60 8.27
CA LYS A 56 30.08 5.25 8.95
C LYS A 56 31.33 5.33 8.09
N THR A 57 31.64 4.26 7.35
CA THR A 57 32.80 4.21 6.46
C THR A 57 32.65 5.20 5.31
N MET A 58 31.50 5.22 4.63
CA MET A 58 31.23 6.11 3.50
C MET A 58 31.18 7.59 3.93
N SER A 59 30.67 7.86 5.12
CA SER A 59 30.59 9.21 5.69
C SER A 59 31.88 9.70 6.35
N ARG A 60 32.92 8.85 6.43
CA ARG A 60 34.12 9.09 7.25
C ARG A 60 33.78 9.53 8.67
N ASN A 61 32.73 8.93 9.23
CA ASN A 61 32.19 9.21 10.55
C ASN A 61 31.80 10.68 10.81
N THR A 62 31.50 11.45 9.75
CA THR A 62 31.07 12.85 9.88
C THR A 62 29.54 12.90 10.05
N PRO A 63 29.00 13.48 11.15
CA PRO A 63 27.56 13.47 11.43
C PRO A 63 26.68 14.01 10.28
N MET A 64 27.10 15.10 9.63
CA MET A 64 26.36 15.67 8.49
C MET A 64 26.29 14.71 7.29
N ALA A 65 27.38 13.98 7.03
CA ALA A 65 27.40 13.00 5.93
C ALA A 65 26.57 11.77 6.27
N ILE A 66 26.62 11.29 7.52
CA ILE A 66 25.74 10.22 8.04
C ILE A 66 24.28 10.63 7.88
N TYR A 67 23.92 11.83 8.35
CA TYR A 67 22.57 12.35 8.23
C TYR A 67 22.10 12.43 6.78
N THR A 68 22.95 12.92 5.87
CA THR A 68 22.60 13.01 4.44
C THR A 68 22.31 11.62 3.87
N ILE A 69 23.10 10.60 4.21
CA ILE A 69 22.88 9.21 3.77
C ILE A 69 21.52 8.70 4.27
N LEU A 70 21.23 8.88 5.57
CA LEU A 70 19.99 8.43 6.20
C LEU A 70 18.77 9.16 5.63
N LEU A 71 18.86 10.47 5.45
CA LEU A 71 17.84 11.30 4.84
C LEU A 71 17.51 10.87 3.41
N THR A 72 18.55 10.56 2.61
CA THR A 72 18.37 10.00 1.27
C THR A 72 17.70 8.61 1.34
N GLY A 73 18.12 7.75 2.27
CA GLY A 73 17.52 6.43 2.47
C GLY A 73 16.02 6.49 2.79
N VAL A 74 15.62 7.39 3.70
CA VAL A 74 14.20 7.58 4.03
C VAL A 74 13.42 8.13 2.82
N GLN A 75 13.98 9.04 2.03
CA GLN A 75 13.32 9.51 0.80
C GLN A 75 13.15 8.39 -0.24
N CYS A 76 14.15 7.52 -0.41
CA CYS A 76 14.04 6.32 -1.24
C CYS A 76 12.96 5.37 -0.74
N LEU A 77 12.86 5.17 0.58
CA LEU A 77 11.82 4.34 1.20
C LEU A 77 10.43 4.89 0.89
N LEU A 78 10.22 6.18 1.16
CA LEU A 78 8.94 6.85 0.89
C LEU A 78 8.57 6.73 -0.59
N TYR A 79 9.54 6.90 -1.50
CA TYR A 79 9.30 6.77 -2.95
C TYR A 79 8.79 5.39 -3.31
N LYS A 80 9.36 4.35 -2.73
CA LYS A 80 8.94 2.98 -2.96
C LYS A 80 7.54 2.68 -2.41
N TYR A 81 7.11 3.38 -1.37
CA TYR A 81 5.76 3.25 -0.81
C TYR A 81 4.70 4.06 -1.57
N THR A 82 5.03 5.27 -2.00
CA THR A 82 4.05 6.22 -2.53
C THR A 82 4.10 6.37 -4.05
N ASN A 83 5.23 6.03 -4.68
CA ASN A 83 5.52 6.30 -6.09
C ASN A 83 5.37 7.78 -6.48
N GLU A 84 5.51 8.69 -5.50
CA GLU A 84 5.42 10.14 -5.71
C GLU A 84 6.76 10.72 -6.14
N ASN A 85 6.76 11.45 -7.27
CA ASN A 85 8.00 12.03 -7.81
C ASN A 85 8.42 13.29 -7.04
N LYS A 86 7.48 14.04 -6.46
CA LYS A 86 7.76 15.25 -5.67
C LYS A 86 7.79 14.87 -4.19
N MET A 87 8.97 14.79 -3.60
CA MET A 87 9.17 14.45 -2.20
C MET A 87 9.33 15.68 -1.34
N ILE A 88 8.40 15.91 -0.42
CA ILE A 88 8.47 16.99 0.56
C ILE A 88 8.42 16.38 1.96
N ILE A 89 9.52 16.53 2.69
CA ILE A 89 9.69 16.05 4.07
C ILE A 89 10.19 17.19 4.95
N GLY A 90 9.94 17.11 6.26
CA GLY A 90 10.51 18.06 7.20
C GLY A 90 11.82 17.56 7.81
N ILE A 91 12.66 18.51 8.17
CA ILE A 91 13.94 18.29 8.84
C ILE A 91 14.07 19.30 9.99
N PRO A 92 14.57 18.94 11.19
CA PRO A 92 14.82 19.92 12.21
C PRO A 92 15.84 20.96 11.75
N THR A 93 15.80 22.16 12.31
CA THR A 93 16.86 23.16 12.08
C THR A 93 18.20 22.72 12.66
N MET A 94 19.29 23.21 12.08
CA MET A 94 20.63 22.93 12.58
C MET A 94 20.91 23.84 13.78
N GLU A 95 21.46 23.29 14.86
CA GLU A 95 21.88 24.11 16.00
C GLU A 95 23.02 25.06 15.58
N GLU A 96 22.76 26.37 15.58
CA GLU A 96 23.81 27.37 15.46
C GLU A 96 24.47 27.60 16.83
N ARG A 97 25.81 27.57 16.88
CA ARG A 97 26.56 27.87 18.11
C ARG A 97 26.35 29.35 18.50
N LYS A 98 25.56 29.56 19.56
CA LYS A 98 25.34 30.78 20.39
C LYS A 98 24.46 31.93 19.81
N ASN A 99 23.44 32.25 20.61
CA ASN A 99 22.82 33.57 20.84
C ASN A 99 22.05 34.26 19.70
N ASP A 100 21.01 33.61 19.15
CA ASP A 100 19.91 34.36 18.54
C ASP A 100 18.56 33.65 18.77
N LEU A 101 18.07 33.77 20.02
CA LEU A 101 16.90 33.04 20.53
C LEU A 101 15.54 33.63 20.10
N SER A 102 15.50 34.72 19.32
CA SER A 102 14.23 35.45 19.12
C SER A 102 13.41 35.05 17.91
N LEU A 103 13.93 34.26 16.95
CA LEU A 103 13.23 33.93 15.69
C LEU A 103 13.50 32.50 15.16
N SER A 104 13.91 31.55 16.00
CA SER A 104 14.32 30.22 15.52
C SER A 104 13.11 29.38 15.09
N ASN A 105 12.96 29.16 13.79
CA ASN A 105 12.23 27.99 13.32
C ASN A 105 12.84 26.74 13.93
N LYS A 106 11.99 25.77 14.27
CA LYS A 106 12.44 24.47 14.75
C LYS A 106 12.52 23.42 13.65
N VAL A 107 11.86 23.67 12.51
CA VAL A 107 11.81 22.75 11.37
C VAL A 107 11.93 23.52 10.06
N LEU A 108 12.58 22.90 9.08
CA LEU A 108 12.66 23.27 7.68
C LEU A 108 11.95 22.22 6.84
N ILE A 109 11.53 22.61 5.64
CA ILE A 109 10.97 21.70 4.65
C ILE A 109 11.99 21.48 3.54
N LEU A 110 12.17 20.23 3.14
CA LEU A 110 13.06 19.84 2.05
C LEU A 110 12.26 19.20 0.92
N LYS A 111 12.27 19.87 -0.24
CA LYS A 111 11.70 19.34 -1.49
C LYS A 111 12.78 18.76 -2.40
N ASN A 112 12.62 17.51 -2.81
CA ASN A 112 13.43 16.84 -3.83
C ASN A 112 12.54 16.18 -4.88
N ASN A 113 13.08 16.03 -6.09
CA ASN A 113 12.38 15.33 -7.16
C ASN A 113 13.06 13.99 -7.38
N ILE A 114 12.29 12.92 -7.28
CA ILE A 114 12.74 11.55 -7.50
C ILE A 114 12.18 11.10 -8.84
N ASP A 115 13.08 10.78 -9.76
CA ASP A 115 12.75 10.16 -11.05
C ASP A 115 12.81 8.63 -10.89
N HIS A 116 12.01 7.90 -11.65
CA HIS A 116 11.99 6.45 -11.64
C HIS A 116 13.35 5.82 -11.97
N ALA A 117 14.14 6.46 -12.84
CA ALA A 117 15.48 6.01 -13.22
C ALA A 117 16.61 6.57 -12.31
N ILE A 118 16.30 7.30 -11.24
CA ILE A 118 17.33 7.89 -10.38
C ILE A 118 18.05 6.81 -9.58
N SER A 119 19.38 6.90 -9.48
CA SER A 119 20.17 6.07 -8.56
C SER A 119 20.29 6.71 -7.18
N PHE A 120 20.61 5.90 -6.16
CA PHE A 120 20.83 6.40 -4.80
C PHE A 120 21.90 7.48 -4.75
N LYS A 121 23.00 7.31 -5.48
CA LYS A 121 24.09 8.29 -5.58
C LYS A 121 23.63 9.62 -6.19
N SER A 122 22.82 9.57 -7.24
CA SER A 122 22.27 10.76 -7.87
C SER A 122 21.33 11.50 -6.92
N LEU A 123 20.44 10.78 -6.23
CA LEU A 123 19.57 11.38 -5.22
C LEU A 123 20.36 11.94 -4.04
N PHE A 124 21.37 11.23 -3.55
CA PHE A 124 22.25 11.70 -2.48
C PHE A 124 22.90 13.05 -2.82
N ASN A 125 23.42 13.21 -4.04
CA ASN A 125 24.01 14.47 -4.50
C ASN A 125 22.98 15.61 -4.59
N GLN A 126 21.74 15.29 -5.02
CA GLN A 126 20.64 16.26 -5.02
C GLN A 126 20.29 16.68 -3.59
N VAL A 127 20.04 15.71 -2.70
CA VAL A 127 19.71 15.94 -1.29
C VAL A 127 20.81 16.75 -0.61
N LYS A 128 22.08 16.42 -0.81
CA LYS A 128 23.23 17.16 -0.25
C LYS A 128 23.21 18.63 -0.66
N THR A 129 23.00 18.90 -1.96
CA THR A 129 22.94 20.27 -2.49
C THR A 129 21.75 21.02 -1.88
N ARG A 130 20.56 20.43 -1.90
CA ARG A 130 19.33 21.04 -1.38
C ARG A 130 19.36 21.27 0.12
N LEU A 131 19.90 20.32 0.88
CA LEU A 131 20.07 20.44 2.32
C LEU A 131 21.00 21.61 2.66
N THR A 132 22.13 21.73 1.93
CA THR A 132 23.07 22.84 2.13
C THR A 132 22.42 24.19 1.85
N GLU A 133 21.68 24.31 0.75
CA GLU A 133 20.92 25.52 0.43
C GLU A 133 19.86 25.82 1.51
N ALA A 134 19.06 24.84 1.92
CA ALA A 134 18.02 25.01 2.91
C ALA A 134 18.57 25.51 4.26
N ILE A 135 19.72 24.98 4.70
CA ILE A 135 20.40 25.41 5.93
C ILE A 135 20.88 26.88 5.80
N GLN A 136 21.41 27.30 4.64
CA GLN A 136 21.81 28.70 4.42
C GLN A 136 20.64 29.69 4.50
N HIS A 137 19.42 29.22 4.24
CA HIS A 137 18.18 30.01 4.24
C HIS A 137 17.24 29.66 5.42
N GLN A 138 17.77 29.10 6.52
CA GLN A 138 16.96 28.63 7.66
C GLN A 138 16.40 29.74 8.57
N ARG A 139 16.83 31.00 8.41
CA ARG A 139 16.50 32.13 9.29
C ARG A 139 15.29 32.94 8.80
N ILE A 140 14.23 32.25 8.38
CA ILE A 140 12.94 32.83 7.99
C ILE A 140 11.83 32.18 8.82
N PRO A 141 10.73 32.86 9.21
CA PRO A 141 9.62 32.20 9.90
C PRO A 141 9.01 31.06 9.09
N PHE A 142 8.64 29.95 9.75
CA PHE A 142 8.12 28.74 9.07
C PHE A 142 6.90 29.05 8.20
N ARG A 143 5.97 29.87 8.70
CA ARG A 143 4.78 30.31 7.96
C ARG A 143 5.11 30.99 6.62
N LYS A 144 6.27 31.65 6.52
CA LYS A 144 6.76 32.27 5.28
C LYS A 144 7.46 31.28 4.35
N MET A 145 8.06 30.22 4.90
CA MET A 145 8.62 29.13 4.11
C MET A 145 7.53 28.36 3.36
N VAL A 146 6.40 28.10 4.03
CA VAL A 146 5.33 27.24 3.53
C VAL A 146 4.15 28.04 2.95
N GLU A 147 4.35 29.31 2.58
CA GLU A 147 3.27 30.22 2.15
C GLU A 147 2.50 29.70 0.92
N HIS A 148 3.17 28.98 0.02
CA HIS A 148 2.58 28.33 -1.17
C HIS A 148 2.24 26.84 -0.95
N LEU A 149 2.38 26.34 0.27
CA LEU A 149 2.04 24.96 0.62
C LEU A 149 0.76 24.95 1.47
N ASN A 150 -0.16 24.03 1.19
CA ASN A 150 -1.37 23.87 1.97
C ASN A 150 -1.12 23.08 3.28
N VAL A 151 -0.30 23.64 4.17
CA VAL A 151 0.06 23.01 5.46
C VAL A 151 -1.10 23.15 6.45
N GLN A 152 -1.50 22.03 7.04
CA GLN A 152 -2.50 22.00 8.11
C GLN A 152 -1.88 22.37 9.45
N TYR A 153 -2.68 22.96 10.33
CA TYR A 153 -2.29 23.34 11.68
C TYR A 153 -3.27 22.74 12.69
N ASP A 154 -2.76 22.39 13.87
CA ASP A 154 -3.61 21.95 14.98
C ASP A 154 -4.24 23.12 15.75
N SER A 155 -4.99 22.80 16.82
CA SER A 155 -5.60 23.78 17.73
C SER A 155 -4.56 24.75 18.36
N ASN A 156 -3.36 24.24 18.63
CA ASN A 156 -2.24 24.99 19.20
C ASN A 156 -1.42 25.76 18.15
N HIS A 157 -1.91 25.82 16.90
CA HIS A 157 -1.24 26.47 15.77
C HIS A 157 0.15 25.89 15.44
N SER A 158 0.39 24.63 15.80
CA SER A 158 1.57 23.87 15.42
C SER A 158 1.38 23.28 14.03
N PRO A 159 2.38 23.37 13.13
CA PRO A 159 2.25 22.81 11.79
C PRO A 159 2.26 21.28 11.85
N LEU A 160 1.38 20.67 11.04
CA LEU A 160 1.33 19.23 10.85
C LEU A 160 2.24 18.83 9.68
N ILE A 161 3.36 18.17 10.00
CA ILE A 161 4.31 17.67 9.00
C ILE A 161 4.26 16.15 9.01
N HIS A 162 3.89 15.52 7.90
CA HIS A 162 3.66 14.08 7.91
C HIS A 162 4.89 13.24 8.24
N THR A 163 6.05 13.60 7.68
CA THR A 163 7.29 12.85 7.88
C THR A 163 8.44 13.78 8.26
N LEU A 164 9.07 13.50 9.40
CA LEU A 164 10.30 14.16 9.86
C LEU A 164 11.46 13.18 9.86
N VAL A 165 12.66 13.67 9.53
CA VAL A 165 13.90 12.90 9.64
C VAL A 165 14.90 13.70 10.46
N SER A 166 15.51 13.07 11.47
CA SER A 166 16.43 13.72 12.38
C SER A 166 17.59 12.80 12.78
N LEU A 167 18.68 13.42 13.19
CA LEU A 167 19.88 12.76 13.71
C LEU A 167 20.30 13.50 14.98
N ASN A 168 20.42 12.76 16.09
CA ASN A 168 20.69 13.28 17.43
C ASN A 168 21.99 14.12 17.51
N GLU A 169 23.00 13.79 16.70
CA GLU A 169 24.32 14.42 16.75
C GLU A 169 24.37 15.84 16.16
N ILE A 170 23.34 16.26 15.41
CA ILE A 170 23.31 17.57 14.74
C ILE A 170 22.01 18.36 14.92
N HIS A 171 20.94 17.71 15.37
CA HIS A 171 19.63 18.33 15.54
C HIS A 171 19.25 18.44 17.02
N PRO A 172 18.53 19.51 17.40
CA PRO A 172 17.94 19.59 18.71
C PRO A 172 16.81 18.56 18.86
N ILE A 173 16.53 18.16 20.09
CA ILE A 173 15.34 17.36 20.41
C ILE A 173 14.10 18.22 20.11
N LEU A 174 13.25 17.74 19.21
CA LEU A 174 11.98 18.38 18.90
C LEU A 174 10.94 18.01 19.97
N ASP A 175 10.25 19.02 20.50
CA ASP A 175 9.07 18.86 21.36
C ASP A 175 7.80 18.86 20.49
N GLU A 176 6.83 18.01 20.81
CA GLU A 176 5.53 17.90 20.12
C GLU A 176 4.79 19.23 20.07
N LYS A 177 4.98 20.11 21.06
CA LYS A 177 4.41 21.46 21.09
C LYS A 177 4.94 22.39 20.00
N SER A 178 6.01 21.98 19.32
CA SER A 178 6.69 22.79 18.31
C SER A 178 6.25 22.43 16.90
N VAL A 179 6.13 21.13 16.64
CA VAL A 179 5.72 20.55 15.36
C VAL A 179 5.06 19.22 15.66
N LYS A 180 3.85 19.01 15.12
CA LYS A 180 3.19 17.71 15.13
C LYS A 180 3.62 16.94 13.90
N ALA A 181 4.03 15.69 14.09
CA ALA A 181 4.37 14.80 12.99
C ALA A 181 3.67 13.46 13.08
N ALA A 182 3.23 12.95 11.93
CA ALA A 182 2.58 11.64 11.88
C ALA A 182 3.63 10.52 12.01
N THR A 183 4.83 10.75 11.48
CA THR A 183 5.98 9.85 11.57
C THR A 183 7.28 10.62 11.74
N VAL A 184 8.17 10.13 12.60
CA VAL A 184 9.50 10.71 12.84
C VAL A 184 10.53 9.59 12.77
N PHE A 185 11.42 9.67 11.78
CA PHE A 185 12.63 8.85 11.70
C PHE A 185 13.73 9.57 12.47
N HIS A 186 13.89 9.22 13.74
CA HIS A 186 14.97 9.74 14.57
C HIS A 186 16.11 8.74 14.64
N PHE A 187 17.32 9.19 14.31
CA PHE A 187 18.51 8.37 14.35
C PHE A 187 19.48 8.85 15.43
N ASP A 188 20.19 7.91 16.02
CA ASP A 188 21.20 8.10 17.06
C ASP A 188 22.38 7.16 16.84
N LEU A 189 23.58 7.62 17.17
CA LEU A 189 24.81 6.82 17.04
C LEU A 189 25.22 6.29 18.42
N GLU A 190 25.04 4.98 18.64
CA GLU A 190 25.41 4.32 19.89
C GLU A 190 26.25 3.06 19.65
N ASN A 191 27.32 2.86 20.42
CA ASN A 191 28.13 1.64 20.44
C ASN A 191 28.55 1.13 19.05
N ASP A 192 28.94 2.05 18.19
CA ASP A 192 29.25 1.83 16.78
C ASP A 192 28.10 1.54 15.81
N PHE A 193 26.87 1.41 16.28
CA PHE A 193 25.68 1.23 15.47
C PHE A 193 24.94 2.54 15.20
N VAL A 194 24.20 2.56 14.09
CA VAL A 194 23.16 3.56 13.85
C VAL A 194 21.85 2.96 14.34
N HIS A 195 21.22 3.61 15.31
CA HIS A 195 19.91 3.21 15.82
C HIS A 195 18.82 4.04 15.16
N LEU A 196 17.66 3.41 14.95
CA LEU A 196 16.44 4.04 14.46
C LEU A 196 15.41 4.00 15.59
N LYS A 197 15.01 5.18 16.03
CA LYS A 197 13.78 5.43 16.77
C LYS A 197 12.72 5.95 15.81
N LEU A 198 11.84 5.06 15.34
CA LEU A 198 10.70 5.41 14.50
C LEU A 198 9.51 5.75 15.39
N LEU A 199 9.23 7.04 15.58
CA LEU A 199 8.02 7.49 16.28
C LEU A 199 6.86 7.59 15.29
N TYR A 200 5.67 7.24 15.73
CA TYR A 200 4.47 7.27 14.91
C TYR A 200 3.20 7.49 15.73
N ASP A 201 2.20 8.02 15.05
CA ASP A 201 0.85 8.18 15.58
C ASP A 201 0.13 6.82 15.58
N GLU A 202 -0.10 6.24 16.76
CA GLU A 202 -0.73 4.92 16.95
C GLU A 202 -2.21 4.91 16.53
N ASP A 203 -2.85 6.08 16.49
CA ASP A 203 -4.22 6.22 15.98
C ASP A 203 -4.25 6.11 14.44
N ARG A 204 -3.14 6.41 13.76
CA ARG A 204 -3.01 6.35 12.29
C ARG A 204 -2.35 5.08 11.78
N TYR A 205 -1.35 4.55 12.49
CA TYR A 205 -0.51 3.45 12.01
C TYR A 205 -0.51 2.26 12.96
N ASP A 206 -0.62 1.05 12.40
CA ASP A 206 -0.46 -0.18 13.18
C ASP A 206 1.01 -0.45 13.49
N ARG A 207 1.25 -0.99 14.69
CA ARG A 207 2.60 -1.33 15.13
C ARG A 207 3.29 -2.29 14.15
N ASP A 208 2.58 -3.32 13.68
CA ASP A 208 3.13 -4.31 12.76
C ASP A 208 3.51 -3.68 11.41
N TYR A 209 2.71 -2.72 10.92
CA TYR A 209 3.05 -1.97 9.72
C TYR A 209 4.33 -1.14 9.92
N MET A 210 4.47 -0.46 11.06
CA MET A 210 5.64 0.36 11.34
C MET A 210 6.91 -0.48 11.59
N VAL A 211 6.77 -1.71 12.12
CA VAL A 211 7.88 -2.67 12.20
C VAL A 211 8.36 -3.04 10.80
N GLN A 212 7.44 -3.34 9.88
CA GLN A 212 7.80 -3.61 8.48
C GLN A 212 8.46 -2.42 7.79
N VAL A 213 7.97 -1.19 8.03
CA VAL A 213 8.58 0.04 7.50
C VAL A 213 10.05 0.16 7.96
N ALA A 214 10.32 -0.10 9.23
CA ALA A 214 11.68 -0.07 9.79
C ALA A 214 12.58 -1.19 9.24
N GLU A 215 12.03 -2.37 8.94
CA GLU A 215 12.76 -3.47 8.28
C GLU A 215 13.05 -3.16 6.82
N HIS A 216 12.07 -2.65 6.07
CA HIS A 216 12.26 -2.26 4.68
C HIS A 216 13.30 -1.16 4.53
N LEU A 217 13.39 -0.22 5.49
CA LEU A 217 14.45 0.79 5.48
C LEU A 217 15.85 0.16 5.60
N ASP A 218 16.03 -0.77 6.54
CA ASP A 218 17.32 -1.47 6.74
C ASP A 218 17.69 -2.30 5.50
N GLN A 219 16.74 -3.05 4.93
CA GLN A 219 16.94 -3.81 3.69
C GLN A 219 17.28 -2.90 2.51
N LEU A 220 16.52 -1.82 2.32
CA LEU A 220 16.77 -0.84 1.27
C LEU A 220 18.18 -0.26 1.39
N LEU A 221 18.57 0.18 2.60
CA LEU A 221 19.91 0.70 2.87
C LEU A 221 21.00 -0.34 2.57
N SER A 222 20.77 -1.62 2.89
CA SER A 222 21.73 -2.69 2.59
C SER A 222 22.00 -2.83 1.07
N VAL A 223 20.99 -2.65 0.22
CA VAL A 223 21.14 -2.74 -1.23
C VAL A 223 21.78 -1.48 -1.79
N VAL A 224 21.21 -0.30 -1.49
CA VAL A 224 21.62 0.97 -2.12
C VAL A 224 23.02 1.43 -1.68
N LEU A 225 23.48 1.05 -0.50
CA LEU A 225 24.84 1.38 -0.05
C LEU A 225 25.90 0.46 -0.65
N ASN A 226 25.51 -0.75 -1.09
CA ASN A 226 26.40 -1.67 -1.79
C ASN A 226 26.41 -1.45 -3.31
N GLN A 227 25.29 -0.98 -3.89
CA GLN A 227 25.15 -0.67 -5.31
C GLN A 227 24.58 0.74 -5.52
N PRO A 228 25.36 1.81 -5.23
CA PRO A 228 24.84 3.18 -5.20
C PRO A 228 24.47 3.74 -6.59
N ASP A 229 24.99 3.15 -7.66
CA ASP A 229 24.69 3.50 -9.05
C ASP A 229 23.49 2.71 -9.62
N LEU A 230 22.94 1.73 -8.88
CA LEU A 230 21.74 0.98 -9.28
C LEU A 230 20.53 1.91 -9.30
N GLU A 231 19.69 1.77 -10.33
CA GLU A 231 18.44 2.52 -10.45
C GLU A 231 17.48 2.15 -9.32
N LEU A 232 16.84 3.15 -8.72
CA LEU A 232 15.95 2.92 -7.59
C LEU A 232 14.78 2.01 -7.97
N SER A 233 14.27 2.07 -9.21
CA SER A 233 13.24 1.16 -9.72
C SER A 233 13.58 -0.33 -9.57
N GLN A 234 14.85 -0.70 -9.73
CA GLN A 234 15.36 -2.07 -9.70
C GLN A 234 15.68 -2.57 -8.28
N VAL A 235 15.62 -1.69 -7.28
CA VAL A 235 15.89 -2.06 -5.88
C VAL A 235 14.68 -2.78 -5.27
N ASP A 236 14.88 -4.03 -4.87
CA ASP A 236 13.90 -4.80 -4.10
C ASP A 236 13.93 -4.40 -2.62
N MET A 237 12.78 -4.05 -2.05
CA MET A 237 12.64 -3.72 -0.62
C MET A 237 12.19 -4.90 0.25
N LEU A 238 11.66 -5.94 -0.38
CA LEU A 238 11.11 -7.10 0.32
C LEU A 238 12.23 -8.10 0.59
N SER A 239 12.31 -8.56 1.84
CA SER A 239 13.12 -9.74 2.16
C SER A 239 12.57 -10.97 1.42
N GLU A 240 13.42 -11.98 1.20
CA GLU A 240 12.97 -13.27 0.64
C GLU A 240 11.85 -13.89 1.47
N LEU A 241 11.85 -13.68 2.80
CA LEU A 241 10.79 -14.15 3.69
C LEU A 241 9.44 -13.49 3.37
N HIS A 242 9.39 -12.16 3.26
CA HIS A 242 8.16 -11.45 2.91
C HIS A 242 7.69 -11.79 1.49
N ARG A 243 8.63 -11.96 0.56
CA ARG A 243 8.34 -12.42 -0.79
C ARG A 243 7.74 -13.82 -0.79
N ASN A 244 8.28 -14.75 -0.01
CA ASN A 244 7.75 -16.11 0.10
C ASN A 244 6.35 -16.13 0.71
N LYS A 245 6.08 -15.33 1.75
CA LYS A 245 4.74 -15.23 2.34
C LYS A 245 3.70 -14.71 1.34
N LEU A 246 4.05 -13.71 0.55
CA LEU A 246 3.17 -13.15 -0.49
C LEU A 246 2.95 -14.11 -1.66
N LEU A 247 3.99 -14.82 -2.08
CA LEU A 247 3.94 -15.71 -3.26
C LEU A 247 3.37 -17.09 -2.94
N PHE A 248 3.60 -17.61 -1.74
CA PHE A 248 3.26 -18.98 -1.36
C PHE A 248 2.21 -19.03 -0.27
N ASP A 249 2.46 -18.44 0.91
CA ASP A 249 1.54 -18.62 2.07
C ASP A 249 0.14 -18.04 1.82
N PHE A 250 0.04 -16.87 1.18
CA PHE A 250 -1.25 -16.28 0.81
C PHE A 250 -1.88 -16.93 -0.43
N ASN A 251 -1.10 -17.58 -1.28
CA ASN A 251 -1.57 -18.22 -2.50
C ASN A 251 -1.73 -19.75 -2.36
N ASP A 252 -1.54 -20.32 -1.17
CA ASP A 252 -1.76 -21.74 -0.89
C ASP A 252 -3.25 -22.08 -0.85
N THR A 253 -3.89 -21.92 -2.00
CA THR A 253 -5.29 -22.20 -2.27
C THR A 253 -5.49 -23.57 -2.89
N THR A 254 -4.43 -24.40 -2.89
CA THR A 254 -4.43 -25.72 -3.52
C THR A 254 -5.24 -26.69 -2.68
N VAL A 255 -6.53 -26.81 -2.98
CA VAL A 255 -7.40 -27.81 -2.38
C VAL A 255 -7.56 -28.96 -3.36
N GLY A 256 -7.43 -30.20 -2.88
CA GLY A 256 -7.70 -31.38 -3.70
C GLY A 256 -9.20 -31.48 -4.01
N TYR A 257 -9.59 -31.13 -5.23
CA TYR A 257 -10.93 -31.40 -5.76
C TYR A 257 -10.83 -32.44 -6.90
N PRO A 258 -11.91 -33.19 -7.19
CA PRO A 258 -11.90 -34.18 -8.27
C PRO A 258 -11.76 -33.48 -9.65
N GLN A 259 -10.53 -33.32 -10.14
CA GLN A 259 -10.27 -32.64 -11.42
C GLN A 259 -10.80 -33.40 -12.65
N ASN A 260 -11.00 -34.71 -12.50
CA ASN A 260 -11.44 -35.60 -13.58
C ASN A 260 -12.97 -35.80 -13.61
N LYS A 261 -13.73 -35.10 -12.76
CA LYS A 261 -15.19 -35.23 -12.71
C LYS A 261 -15.86 -33.88 -12.91
N THR A 262 -16.89 -33.88 -13.74
CA THR A 262 -17.76 -32.71 -13.91
C THR A 262 -18.74 -32.61 -12.74
N LEU A 263 -19.30 -31.41 -12.52
CA LEU A 263 -20.34 -31.21 -11.50
C LEU A 263 -21.56 -32.14 -11.69
N HIS A 264 -21.95 -32.40 -12.94
CA HIS A 264 -23.09 -33.28 -13.23
C HIS A 264 -22.77 -34.75 -12.95
N GLN A 265 -21.52 -35.20 -13.12
CA GLN A 265 -21.08 -36.55 -12.74
C GLN A 265 -21.08 -36.74 -11.22
N LEU A 266 -20.57 -35.76 -10.47
CA LEU A 266 -20.66 -35.78 -9.00
C LEU A 266 -22.11 -35.81 -8.52
N PHE A 267 -23.00 -35.09 -9.22
CA PHE A 267 -24.43 -35.14 -8.94
C PHE A 267 -25.03 -36.53 -9.26
N GLU A 268 -24.68 -37.15 -10.39
CA GLU A 268 -25.15 -38.51 -10.72
C GLU A 268 -24.70 -39.55 -9.70
N GLU A 269 -23.46 -39.47 -9.22
CA GLU A 269 -22.96 -40.34 -8.14
C GLU A 269 -23.76 -40.15 -6.84
N GLN A 270 -24.11 -38.90 -6.50
CA GLN A 270 -24.98 -38.64 -5.35
C GLN A 270 -26.40 -39.19 -5.56
N VAL A 271 -26.92 -39.15 -6.79
CA VAL A 271 -28.22 -39.72 -7.13
C VAL A 271 -28.23 -41.24 -6.96
N GLU A 272 -27.13 -41.92 -7.30
CA GLU A 272 -26.99 -43.37 -7.08
C GLU A 272 -26.91 -43.73 -5.59
N GLN A 273 -26.25 -42.91 -4.78
CA GLN A 273 -26.08 -43.15 -3.35
C GLN A 273 -27.35 -42.90 -2.54
N THR A 274 -28.07 -41.80 -2.82
CA THR A 274 -29.24 -41.38 -2.03
C THR A 274 -30.42 -40.96 -2.92
N PRO A 275 -30.99 -41.89 -3.71
CA PRO A 275 -31.93 -41.54 -4.77
C PRO A 275 -33.26 -40.96 -4.28
N ASP A 276 -33.77 -41.46 -3.15
CA ASP A 276 -35.10 -41.09 -2.61
C ASP A 276 -35.04 -39.90 -1.62
N HIS A 277 -33.86 -39.33 -1.38
CA HIS A 277 -33.71 -38.16 -0.51
C HIS A 277 -34.12 -36.87 -1.24
N PRO A 278 -34.78 -35.90 -0.57
CA PRO A 278 -35.06 -34.60 -1.18
C PRO A 278 -33.77 -33.89 -1.60
N ALA A 279 -33.70 -33.45 -2.86
CA ALA A 279 -32.58 -32.72 -3.44
C ALA A 279 -32.88 -31.23 -3.58
N VAL A 280 -34.12 -30.87 -3.93
CA VAL A 280 -34.57 -29.48 -4.09
C VAL A 280 -35.95 -29.35 -3.47
N ILE A 281 -36.12 -28.32 -2.64
CA ILE A 281 -37.40 -27.97 -2.02
C ILE A 281 -37.73 -26.54 -2.43
N PHE A 282 -38.92 -26.33 -2.98
CA PHE A 282 -39.44 -25.02 -3.32
C PHE A 282 -40.89 -24.93 -2.88
N GLU A 283 -41.15 -24.07 -1.90
CA GLU A 283 -42.44 -23.95 -1.21
C GLU A 283 -42.95 -25.32 -0.71
N ASN A 284 -44.13 -25.75 -1.14
CA ASN A 284 -44.76 -27.01 -0.75
C ASN A 284 -44.43 -28.17 -1.71
N LYS A 285 -43.49 -27.98 -2.64
CA LYS A 285 -43.07 -28.98 -3.62
C LYS A 285 -41.62 -29.37 -3.37
N GLN A 286 -41.31 -30.64 -3.62
CA GLN A 286 -39.96 -31.17 -3.53
C GLN A 286 -39.66 -32.09 -4.70
N LEU A 287 -38.40 -32.16 -5.09
CA LEU A 287 -37.86 -33.18 -5.99
C LEU A 287 -36.81 -33.98 -5.24
N THR A 288 -36.92 -35.30 -5.32
CA THR A 288 -35.85 -36.21 -4.91
C THR A 288 -34.67 -36.14 -5.87
N TYR A 289 -33.50 -36.63 -5.44
CA TYR A 289 -32.33 -36.76 -6.32
C TYR A 289 -32.67 -37.54 -7.61
N ARG A 290 -33.42 -38.64 -7.49
CA ARG A 290 -33.85 -39.45 -8.63
C ARG A 290 -34.73 -38.65 -9.59
N GLU A 291 -35.75 -37.95 -9.10
CA GLU A 291 -36.69 -37.19 -9.93
C GLU A 291 -36.00 -36.02 -10.65
N LEU A 292 -35.13 -35.29 -9.93
CA LEU A 292 -34.35 -34.20 -10.51
C LEU A 292 -33.41 -34.71 -11.61
N ASN A 293 -32.75 -35.85 -11.39
CA ASN A 293 -31.87 -36.45 -12.40
C ASN A 293 -32.65 -36.91 -13.64
N GLN A 294 -33.81 -37.53 -13.46
CA GLN A 294 -34.66 -37.96 -14.59
C GLN A 294 -35.14 -36.78 -15.43
N GLN A 295 -35.66 -35.72 -14.79
CA GLN A 295 -36.16 -34.55 -15.50
C GLN A 295 -35.02 -33.78 -16.20
N SER A 296 -33.87 -33.63 -15.54
CA SER A 296 -32.70 -32.98 -16.15
C SER A 296 -32.10 -33.80 -17.30
N ASN A 297 -32.06 -35.13 -17.21
CA ASN A 297 -31.64 -36.02 -18.29
C ASN A 297 -32.58 -35.92 -19.51
N GLN A 298 -33.90 -35.82 -19.28
CA GLN A 298 -34.86 -35.64 -20.35
C GLN A 298 -34.63 -34.32 -21.08
N LEU A 299 -34.46 -33.23 -20.32
CA LEU A 299 -34.18 -31.92 -20.88
C LEU A 299 -32.85 -31.89 -21.64
N ALA A 300 -31.80 -32.52 -21.11
CA ALA A 300 -30.50 -32.61 -21.76
C ALA A 300 -30.59 -33.27 -23.14
N ARG A 301 -31.32 -34.39 -23.24
CA ARG A 301 -31.56 -35.07 -24.52
C ARG A 301 -32.35 -34.22 -25.49
N THR A 302 -33.35 -33.47 -25.00
CA THR A 302 -34.11 -32.53 -25.84
C THR A 302 -33.21 -31.42 -26.38
N LEU A 303 -32.35 -30.84 -25.55
CA LEU A 303 -31.40 -29.80 -25.96
C LEU A 303 -30.42 -30.33 -27.02
N GLN A 304 -29.87 -31.53 -26.81
CA GLN A 304 -29.00 -32.18 -27.80
C GLN A 304 -29.71 -32.46 -29.13
N ALA A 305 -30.97 -32.93 -29.07
CA ALA A 305 -31.78 -33.14 -30.27
C ALA A 305 -32.10 -31.83 -31.03
N GLN A 306 -32.11 -30.69 -30.34
CA GLN A 306 -32.27 -29.35 -30.93
C GLN A 306 -30.94 -28.77 -31.43
N GLY A 307 -29.85 -29.54 -31.41
CA GLY A 307 -28.56 -29.16 -31.97
C GLY A 307 -27.60 -28.44 -31.00
N VAL A 308 -27.89 -28.44 -29.69
CA VAL A 308 -26.96 -27.89 -28.69
C VAL A 308 -25.69 -28.75 -28.63
N GLN A 309 -24.54 -28.10 -28.84
CA GLN A 309 -23.21 -28.71 -28.76
C GLN A 309 -22.40 -28.13 -27.60
N ALA A 310 -21.33 -28.83 -27.21
CA ALA A 310 -20.39 -28.34 -26.20
C ALA A 310 -19.79 -26.98 -26.61
N GLY A 311 -19.62 -26.07 -25.64
CA GLY A 311 -19.16 -24.70 -25.84
C GLY A 311 -20.19 -23.67 -26.32
N GLN A 312 -21.45 -24.04 -26.56
CA GLN A 312 -22.52 -23.12 -26.97
C GLN A 312 -23.33 -22.52 -25.81
N PHE A 313 -23.57 -21.21 -25.83
CA PHE A 313 -24.39 -20.55 -24.80
C PHE A 313 -25.87 -20.94 -24.91
N VAL A 314 -26.46 -21.37 -23.78
CA VAL A 314 -27.90 -21.62 -23.63
C VAL A 314 -28.45 -20.66 -22.59
N GLY A 315 -29.36 -19.77 -23.00
CA GLY A 315 -30.03 -18.86 -22.10
C GLY A 315 -31.15 -19.56 -21.32
N ILE A 316 -31.21 -19.35 -20.00
CA ILE A 316 -32.36 -19.72 -19.17
C ILE A 316 -33.15 -18.46 -18.82
N MET A 317 -34.46 -18.48 -19.09
CA MET A 317 -35.38 -17.42 -18.70
C MET A 317 -36.50 -18.05 -17.88
N ALA A 318 -36.23 -18.23 -16.59
CA ALA A 318 -37.16 -18.78 -15.62
C ALA A 318 -37.04 -18.00 -14.31
N GLU A 319 -38.16 -17.81 -13.62
CA GLU A 319 -38.16 -17.35 -12.24
C GLU A 319 -37.65 -18.46 -11.30
N ARG A 320 -37.45 -18.15 -10.02
CA ARG A 320 -37.02 -19.16 -9.03
C ARG A 320 -38.10 -20.23 -8.92
N SER A 321 -37.80 -21.44 -9.38
CA SER A 321 -38.70 -22.59 -9.34
C SER A 321 -37.94 -23.91 -9.44
N LEU A 322 -38.64 -25.05 -9.30
CA LEU A 322 -38.04 -26.38 -9.50
C LEU A 322 -37.55 -26.55 -10.95
N GLU A 323 -38.30 -26.02 -11.91
CA GLU A 323 -37.99 -26.06 -13.34
C GLU A 323 -36.71 -25.29 -13.67
N MET A 324 -36.38 -24.22 -12.93
CA MET A 324 -35.11 -23.51 -13.08
C MET A 324 -33.92 -24.42 -12.74
N ILE A 325 -34.02 -25.20 -11.65
CA ILE A 325 -32.95 -26.12 -11.23
C ILE A 325 -32.84 -27.31 -12.19
N VAL A 326 -33.98 -27.85 -12.64
CA VAL A 326 -34.02 -28.86 -13.72
C VAL A 326 -33.35 -28.32 -14.99
N GLY A 327 -33.62 -27.05 -15.34
CA GLY A 327 -33.01 -26.32 -16.43
C GLY A 327 -31.49 -26.25 -16.34
N LEU A 328 -30.98 -25.84 -15.17
CA LEU A 328 -29.54 -25.72 -14.92
C LEU A 328 -28.82 -27.06 -15.08
N PHE A 329 -29.31 -28.13 -14.43
CA PHE A 329 -28.72 -29.46 -14.56
C PHE A 329 -28.88 -30.04 -15.98
N GLY A 330 -29.99 -29.78 -16.66
CA GLY A 330 -30.21 -30.21 -18.04
C GLY A 330 -29.22 -29.57 -19.01
N ILE A 331 -28.90 -28.28 -18.84
CA ILE A 331 -27.88 -27.59 -19.63
C ILE A 331 -26.48 -28.15 -19.33
N LEU A 332 -26.14 -28.33 -18.04
CA LEU A 332 -24.86 -28.90 -17.62
C LEU A 332 -24.62 -30.32 -18.15
N LYS A 333 -25.68 -31.09 -18.36
CA LYS A 333 -25.64 -32.46 -18.91
C LYS A 333 -25.68 -32.49 -20.44
N ALA A 334 -26.25 -31.45 -21.08
CA ALA A 334 -26.29 -31.35 -22.54
C ALA A 334 -24.91 -31.08 -23.15
N GLY A 335 -24.01 -30.41 -22.40
CA GLY A 335 -22.60 -30.21 -22.73
C GLY A 335 -21.85 -29.42 -21.65
N GLU A 336 -20.52 -29.41 -21.70
CA GLU A 336 -19.65 -28.56 -20.85
C GLU A 336 -19.90 -27.07 -21.16
N LEU A 337 -20.91 -26.49 -20.54
CA LEU A 337 -21.40 -25.15 -20.87
C LEU A 337 -21.23 -24.16 -19.72
N MET A 338 -20.77 -22.97 -20.09
CA MET A 338 -20.68 -21.80 -19.22
C MET A 338 -22.06 -21.15 -19.13
N PHE A 339 -22.57 -21.03 -17.90
CA PHE A 339 -23.85 -20.43 -17.59
C PHE A 339 -23.75 -18.89 -17.59
N GLN A 340 -24.72 -18.19 -18.18
CA GLN A 340 -24.89 -16.75 -18.00
C GLN A 340 -26.30 -16.47 -17.47
N SER A 341 -26.39 -16.01 -16.21
CA SER A 341 -27.65 -15.50 -15.66
C SER A 341 -27.95 -14.14 -16.30
N ILE A 342 -28.93 -14.10 -17.19
CA ILE A 342 -29.36 -12.84 -17.81
C ILE A 342 -30.42 -12.24 -16.90
N GLN A 343 -30.00 -11.43 -15.92
CA GLN A 343 -30.91 -10.58 -15.13
C GLN A 343 -31.17 -9.21 -15.78
N ASN A 344 -30.51 -8.89 -16.89
CA ASN A 344 -30.80 -7.68 -17.66
C ASN A 344 -30.67 -7.97 -19.16
N ILE A 345 -31.75 -7.71 -19.90
CA ILE A 345 -31.83 -7.88 -21.35
C ILE A 345 -30.96 -6.80 -22.00
N ARG A 346 -29.69 -7.10 -22.25
CA ARG A 346 -28.83 -6.44 -23.25
C ARG A 346 -27.48 -7.14 -23.32
N GLN A 347 -27.45 -8.39 -23.75
CA GLN A 347 -26.45 -8.94 -24.69
C GLN A 347 -26.55 -10.47 -24.78
N ILE A 348 -26.41 -10.93 -26.04
CA ILE A 348 -26.30 -12.32 -26.52
C ILE A 348 -27.61 -13.12 -26.48
N VAL A 349 -28.31 -13.04 -27.61
CA VAL A 349 -29.47 -13.83 -27.99
C VAL A 349 -29.00 -14.91 -28.96
N PHE A 350 -28.97 -16.16 -28.53
CA PHE A 350 -29.31 -17.29 -29.40
C PHE A 350 -30.49 -18.01 -28.73
N THR A 351 -31.68 -17.68 -29.23
CA THR A 351 -32.96 -18.19 -28.75
C THR A 351 -33.14 -19.62 -29.24
N ILE A 352 -32.97 -20.62 -28.37
CA ILE A 352 -33.71 -21.89 -28.52
C ILE A 352 -35.01 -21.70 -27.75
N SER A 353 -36.06 -21.28 -28.46
CA SER A 353 -37.42 -21.22 -27.92
C SER A 353 -37.90 -22.64 -27.63
N LEU A 354 -37.60 -23.16 -26.43
CA LEU A 354 -38.28 -24.32 -25.88
C LEU A 354 -39.69 -23.89 -25.47
N ARG A 355 -40.61 -23.95 -26.43
CA ARG A 355 -42.04 -23.82 -26.19
C ARG A 355 -42.55 -25.12 -25.56
N ILE A 356 -42.33 -25.29 -24.26
CA ILE A 356 -43.04 -26.30 -23.47
C ILE A 356 -44.41 -25.70 -23.13
N GLN A 357 -45.35 -25.79 -24.07
CA GLN A 357 -46.78 -25.70 -23.77
C GLN A 357 -47.32 -27.12 -23.58
N LYS A 358 -48.15 -27.27 -22.55
CA LYS A 358 -48.91 -28.47 -22.19
C LYS A 358 -49.59 -29.15 -23.37
#